data_AF-A0AAC8TKF6-F1
#
_entry.id   AF-A0AAC8TKF6-F1
#
_cell.length_a   1.000
_cell.length_b   1.000
_cell.length_c   1.000
_cell.angle_alpha   90.00
_cell.angle_beta   90.00
_cell.angle_gamma   90.00
#
_symmetry.space_group_name_H-M   'P 1'
#
loop_
_entity.id
_entity.type
_entity.pdbx_description
1 polymer ?
#
loop_
_entity_poly.entity_id
_entity_poly.type
_entity_poly.pdbx_seq_one_letter_code
_entity_poly.pdbx_strand_id
1 'polypeptide(L)'
;MLLARCGGDTSTGELEVGPGCQEALAQGTRMLACGATADAYAEEGLAQTNYGGSRKLVADNLNRRAVFLRFEVPELPAPVVRATLRLYAMDGSSDGPKLYRASTDWSEDSLTWEHAPSLTGEPLGDVDGVPHHSWVEYDVTAAVTASGAYGFALVTESRNGVDFASKEHTRGEWAPRLLLTLEDSSRK
;
A
#
# COMPACT_ATOMS: atom_id res chain seq x y z
N MET A 1 19.38 10.86 -52.83
CA MET A 1 17.93 10.65 -52.62
C MET A 1 17.78 10.02 -51.25
N LEU A 2 17.08 10.73 -50.36
CA LEU A 2 16.65 10.45 -48.98
C LEU A 2 15.96 9.06 -48.87
N LEU A 3 16.08 8.18 -47.85
CA LEU A 3 15.65 8.17 -46.42
C LEU A 3 16.21 6.84 -45.79
N ALA A 4 16.69 6.67 -44.55
CA ALA A 4 16.20 6.91 -43.18
C ALA A 4 15.23 5.84 -42.58
N ARG A 5 15.69 5.21 -41.46
CA ARG A 5 14.97 4.60 -40.30
C ARG A 5 14.28 3.23 -40.50
N CYS A 6 14.10 2.31 -39.53
CA CYS A 6 14.34 2.09 -38.08
C CYS A 6 14.26 0.54 -37.88
N GLY A 7 14.93 -0.13 -36.93
CA GLY A 7 14.75 -0.07 -35.48
C GLY A 7 13.61 -1.00 -35.03
N GLY A 8 13.93 -2.12 -34.36
CA GLY A 8 12.94 -3.06 -33.82
C GLY A 8 13.60 -4.21 -33.07
N ASP A 9 14.28 -3.90 -31.99
CA ASP A 9 14.86 -4.89 -31.07
C ASP A 9 13.73 -5.43 -30.17
N THR A 10 13.37 -6.70 -30.34
CA THR A 10 12.46 -7.41 -29.45
C THR A 10 13.23 -7.79 -28.19
N SER A 11 13.30 -6.87 -27.23
CA SER A 11 13.64 -7.21 -25.85
C SER A 11 12.38 -7.69 -25.14
N THR A 12 12.27 -9.01 -25.01
CA THR A 12 11.42 -9.64 -24.00
C THR A 12 11.99 -9.22 -22.63
N GLY A 13 11.48 -8.11 -22.10
CA GLY A 13 11.86 -7.60 -20.80
C GLY A 13 11.43 -8.58 -19.71
N GLU A 14 12.42 -9.24 -19.13
CA GLU A 14 12.38 -9.83 -17.81
C GLU A 14 11.83 -8.78 -16.83
N LEU A 15 10.76 -9.13 -16.11
CA LEU A 15 10.12 -8.24 -15.15
C LEU A 15 11.06 -8.06 -13.94
N GLU A 16 11.93 -7.06 -14.01
CA GLU A 16 12.70 -6.58 -12.86
C GLU A 16 11.70 -5.98 -11.84
N VAL A 17 11.28 -6.78 -10.86
CA VAL A 17 10.39 -6.35 -9.77
C VAL A 17 11.21 -5.56 -8.75
N GLY A 18 11.57 -4.32 -9.10
CA GLY A 18 12.15 -3.36 -8.15
C GLY A 18 11.08 -2.73 -7.23
N PRO A 19 11.47 -2.20 -6.05
CA PRO A 19 10.59 -1.40 -5.21
C PRO A 19 10.30 -0.08 -5.93
N GLY A 20 9.20 -0.05 -6.67
CA GLY A 20 8.82 1.07 -7.50
C GLY A 20 7.41 0.89 -8.01
N CYS A 21 6.83 1.97 -8.50
CA CYS A 21 5.51 1.90 -9.07
C CYS A 21 5.57 1.30 -10.48
N GLN A 22 4.76 0.27 -10.72
CA GLN A 22 4.64 -0.39 -12.01
C GLN A 22 3.45 0.18 -12.79
N GLU A 23 3.68 0.55 -14.04
CA GLU A 23 2.63 1.06 -14.92
C GLU A 23 1.95 -0.06 -15.70
N ALA A 24 0.64 0.07 -15.87
CA ALA A 24 -0.15 -0.73 -16.78
C ALA A 24 -1.11 0.17 -17.57
N LEU A 25 -1.28 -0.11 -18.86
CA LEU A 25 -2.24 0.56 -19.72
C LEU A 25 -3.34 -0.44 -20.11
N ALA A 26 -4.60 -0.12 -19.82
CA ALA A 26 -5.74 -0.93 -20.22
C ALA A 26 -6.85 -0.04 -20.80
N GLN A 27 -7.19 -0.25 -22.08
CA GLN A 27 -8.30 0.44 -22.76
C GLN A 27 -8.27 1.99 -22.64
N GLY A 28 -7.08 2.59 -22.76
CA GLY A 28 -6.90 4.05 -22.61
C GLY A 28 -6.81 4.55 -21.17
N THR A 29 -7.09 3.69 -20.19
CA THR A 29 -6.90 4.01 -18.77
C THR A 29 -5.48 3.69 -18.34
N ARG A 30 -4.77 4.69 -17.78
CA ARG A 30 -3.43 4.50 -17.21
C ARG A 30 -3.56 4.14 -15.74
N MET A 31 -3.01 2.98 -15.39
CA MET A 31 -2.95 2.49 -14.02
C MET A 31 -1.49 2.49 -13.55
N LEU A 32 -1.29 2.90 -12.30
CA LEU A 32 0.00 2.84 -11.63
C LEU A 32 -0.17 2.03 -10.34
N ALA A 33 0.64 0.99 -10.15
CA ALA A 33 0.63 0.15 -8.96
C ALA A 33 1.92 0.37 -8.17
N CYS A 34 1.82 1.12 -7.08
CA CYS A 34 2.94 1.40 -6.19
C CYS A 34 3.04 0.35 -5.08
N GLY A 35 4.20 -0.31 -4.96
CA GLY A 35 4.53 -1.14 -3.80
C GLY A 35 4.76 -0.31 -2.55
N ALA A 36 4.53 -0.89 -1.37
CA ALA A 36 4.94 -0.27 -0.11
C ALA A 36 6.47 -0.10 -0.10
N THR A 37 6.94 1.10 0.25
CA THR A 37 8.37 1.38 0.47
C THR A 37 8.79 1.01 1.89
N ALA A 38 7.85 0.91 2.81
CA ALA A 38 8.01 0.32 4.14
C ALA A 38 6.64 -0.19 4.63
N ASP A 39 6.62 -1.33 5.30
CA ASP A 39 5.49 -1.79 6.10
C ASP A 39 5.94 -2.48 7.39
N ALA A 40 5.17 -2.29 8.45
CA ALA A 40 5.43 -2.94 9.72
C ALA A 40 4.16 -2.94 10.57
N TYR A 41 4.13 -3.75 11.62
CA TYR A 41 3.18 -3.55 12.71
C TYR A 41 3.92 -3.26 14.01
N ALA A 42 3.25 -2.56 14.91
CA ALA A 42 3.72 -2.34 16.28
C ALA A 42 2.77 -3.01 17.27
N GLU A 43 3.28 -3.41 18.42
CA GLU A 43 2.51 -4.04 19.50
C GLU A 43 2.79 -3.32 20.82
N GLU A 44 1.76 -2.84 21.52
CA GLU A 44 1.94 -2.13 22.79
C GLU A 44 2.55 -3.01 23.88
N GLY A 45 2.11 -4.27 23.98
CA GLY A 45 2.62 -5.21 24.97
C GLY A 45 4.11 -5.51 24.81
N LEU A 46 4.65 -5.29 23.62
CA LEU A 46 6.05 -5.50 23.25
C LEU A 46 6.63 -4.22 22.65
N ALA A 47 6.53 -3.11 23.40
CA ALA A 47 6.67 -1.76 22.86
C ALA A 47 8.03 -1.40 22.22
N GLN A 48 9.08 -2.16 22.52
CA GLN A 48 10.44 -1.99 21.98
C GLN A 48 10.76 -2.97 20.85
N THR A 49 9.88 -3.93 20.56
CA THR A 49 10.12 -4.94 19.53
C THR A 49 9.79 -4.36 18.16
N ASN A 50 10.73 -4.53 17.23
CA ASN A 50 10.54 -4.23 15.82
C ASN A 50 10.03 -5.47 15.08
N TYR A 51 9.05 -5.27 14.20
CA TYR A 51 8.47 -6.31 13.36
C TYR A 51 8.58 -6.01 11.86
N GLY A 52 9.45 -5.10 11.44
CA GLY A 52 9.59 -4.70 10.02
C GLY A 52 10.00 -5.84 9.09
N GLY A 53 10.68 -6.86 9.59
CA GLY A 53 11.02 -8.07 8.80
C GLY A 53 9.95 -9.18 8.84
N SER A 54 8.81 -8.94 9.47
CA SER A 54 7.72 -9.93 9.56
C SER A 54 7.10 -10.15 8.19
N ARG A 55 6.74 -11.40 7.85
CA ARG A 55 6.00 -11.73 6.61
C ARG A 55 4.52 -11.39 6.66
N LYS A 56 4.06 -10.86 7.79
CA LYS A 56 2.67 -10.50 8.04
C LYS A 56 2.58 -9.18 8.79
N LEU A 57 1.47 -8.50 8.59
CA LEU A 57 1.08 -7.26 9.24
C LEU A 57 -0.18 -7.55 10.06
N VAL A 58 -0.15 -7.24 11.36
CA VAL A 58 -1.22 -7.62 12.29
C VAL A 58 -1.89 -6.37 12.85
N ALA A 59 -3.22 -6.28 12.67
CA ALA A 59 -4.06 -5.32 13.38
C ALA A 59 -4.97 -6.07 14.34
N ASP A 60 -4.85 -5.83 15.64
CA ASP A 60 -5.55 -6.60 16.69
C ASP A 60 -5.67 -5.78 17.98
N ASN A 61 -6.88 -5.58 18.51
CA ASN A 61 -7.10 -4.83 19.74
C ASN A 61 -6.82 -5.66 21.02
N LEU A 62 -6.73 -7.00 20.95
CA LEU A 62 -6.42 -7.83 22.11
C LEU A 62 -5.03 -7.54 22.68
N ASN A 63 -4.04 -7.41 21.78
CA ASN A 63 -2.64 -7.12 22.13
C ASN A 63 -2.25 -5.68 21.74
N ARG A 64 -3.23 -4.87 21.32
CA ARG A 64 -3.07 -3.50 20.80
C ARG A 64 -1.96 -3.43 19.75
N ARG A 65 -2.26 -4.01 18.60
CA ARG A 65 -1.43 -4.02 17.40
C ARG A 65 -2.01 -3.12 16.32
N ALA A 66 -1.15 -2.31 15.72
CA ALA A 66 -1.50 -1.45 14.59
C ALA A 66 -0.50 -1.66 13.45
N VAL A 67 -0.99 -1.62 12.22
CA VAL A 67 -0.17 -1.72 11.01
C VAL A 67 0.15 -0.33 10.50
N PHE A 68 1.36 -0.13 10.00
CA PHE A 68 1.84 1.10 9.38
C PHE A 68 2.38 0.78 7.99
N LEU A 69 2.03 1.61 7.02
CA LEU A 69 2.40 1.47 5.62
C LEU A 69 2.93 2.80 5.11
N ARG A 70 3.99 2.76 4.29
CA ARG A 70 4.47 3.92 3.56
C ARG A 70 4.58 3.60 2.07
N PHE A 71 4.18 4.55 1.25
CA PHE A 71 4.27 4.49 -0.20
C PHE A 71 4.93 5.75 -0.73
N GLU A 72 5.65 5.62 -1.84
CA GLU A 72 6.16 6.75 -2.61
C GLU A 72 5.44 6.77 -3.96
N VAL A 73 4.77 7.88 -4.27
CA VAL A 73 4.14 8.11 -5.57
C VAL A 73 5.06 9.00 -6.40
N PRO A 74 5.56 8.53 -7.57
CA PRO A 74 6.45 9.30 -8.42
C PRO A 74 5.73 10.49 -9.06
N GLU A 75 6.47 11.32 -9.78
CA GLU A 75 5.89 12.35 -10.63
C GLU A 75 4.85 11.73 -11.57
N LEU A 76 3.65 12.33 -11.60
CA LEU A 76 2.52 11.80 -12.34
C LEU A 76 2.38 12.50 -13.70
N PRO A 77 2.21 11.74 -14.79
CA PRO A 77 2.06 12.28 -16.15
C PRO A 77 0.65 12.82 -16.44
N ALA A 78 -0.32 12.54 -15.56
CA ALA A 78 -1.70 13.00 -15.63
C ALA A 78 -2.31 13.04 -14.20
N PRO A 79 -3.40 13.79 -13.98
CA PRO A 79 -4.09 13.83 -12.69
C PRO A 79 -4.60 12.46 -12.23
N VAL A 80 -4.67 12.27 -10.90
CA VAL A 80 -5.28 11.08 -10.29
C VAL A 80 -6.79 11.17 -10.37
N VAL A 81 -7.42 10.14 -10.94
CA VAL A 81 -8.89 9.94 -10.97
C VAL A 81 -9.35 9.12 -9.78
N ARG A 82 -8.58 8.08 -9.43
CA ARG A 82 -8.89 7.16 -8.32
C ARG A 82 -7.61 6.68 -7.68
N ALA A 83 -7.60 6.59 -6.35
CA ALA A 83 -6.55 5.93 -5.60
C ALA A 83 -7.17 4.87 -4.67
N THR A 84 -6.60 3.67 -4.68
CA THR A 84 -7.08 2.54 -3.88
C THR A 84 -5.92 1.89 -3.16
N LEU A 85 -5.96 1.89 -1.82
CA LEU A 85 -5.04 1.08 -1.02
C LEU A 85 -5.59 -0.34 -0.98
N ARG A 86 -4.79 -1.32 -1.39
CA ARG A 86 -5.18 -2.71 -1.51
C ARG A 86 -4.25 -3.61 -0.68
N LEU A 87 -4.85 -4.46 0.14
CA LEU A 87 -4.19 -5.35 1.10
C LEU A 87 -4.77 -6.76 0.99
N TYR A 88 -3.94 -7.80 1.11
CA TYR A 88 -4.40 -9.17 1.11
C TYR A 88 -4.52 -9.72 2.52
N ALA A 89 -5.75 -10.02 2.96
CA ALA A 89 -6.02 -10.64 4.25
C ALA A 89 -5.77 -12.14 4.17
N MET A 90 -4.75 -12.62 4.89
CA MET A 90 -4.48 -14.04 5.06
C MET A 90 -5.40 -14.63 6.12
N ASP A 91 -5.59 -13.91 7.23
CA ASP A 91 -6.59 -14.23 8.24
C ASP A 91 -7.56 -13.05 8.39
N GLY A 92 -8.86 -13.35 8.39
CA GLY A 92 -9.93 -12.36 8.34
C GLY A 92 -10.40 -11.92 9.73
N SER A 93 -11.23 -10.87 9.75
CA SER A 93 -11.83 -10.33 10.97
C SER A 93 -13.35 -10.23 10.82
N SER A 94 -14.08 -10.33 11.94
CA SER A 94 -15.51 -10.00 11.98
C SER A 94 -15.79 -8.50 11.86
N ASP A 95 -14.77 -7.67 12.13
CA ASP A 95 -14.81 -6.21 12.12
C ASP A 95 -13.41 -5.68 11.78
N GLY A 96 -13.25 -5.13 10.58
CA GLY A 96 -11.97 -4.77 10.02
C GLY A 96 -11.32 -3.57 10.72
N PRO A 97 -10.08 -3.23 10.34
CA PRO A 97 -9.44 -2.03 10.86
C PRO A 97 -9.95 -0.78 10.14
N LYS A 98 -10.01 0.32 10.86
CA LYS A 98 -10.12 1.67 10.30
C LYS A 98 -8.79 2.09 9.70
N LEU A 99 -8.84 2.75 8.56
CA LEU A 99 -7.68 3.33 7.88
C LEU A 99 -7.50 4.79 8.29
N TYR A 100 -6.30 5.16 8.71
CA TYR A 100 -5.92 6.54 9.04
C TYR A 100 -4.75 7.02 8.18
N ARG A 101 -4.58 8.34 8.06
CA ARG A 101 -3.32 8.93 7.63
C ARG A 101 -2.30 8.83 8.76
N ALA A 102 -1.06 8.53 8.39
CA ALA A 102 0.06 8.49 9.33
C ALA A 102 1.25 9.31 8.80
N SER A 103 2.13 9.73 9.71
CA SER A 103 3.41 10.33 9.34
C SER A 103 4.25 9.36 8.49
N THR A 104 5.06 9.91 7.59
CA THR A 104 6.02 9.19 6.76
C THR A 104 7.43 9.15 7.35
N ASP A 105 7.65 9.86 8.46
CA ASP A 105 8.95 10.09 9.09
C ASP A 105 9.35 8.93 10.01
N TRP A 106 9.48 7.73 9.44
CA TRP A 106 9.90 6.53 10.14
C TRP A 106 10.69 5.61 9.21
N SER A 107 11.38 4.62 9.77
CA SER A 107 12.00 3.54 9.00
C SER A 107 11.51 2.19 9.49
N GLU A 108 11.32 1.27 8.55
CA GLU A 108 10.83 -0.08 8.79
C GLU A 108 11.63 -0.83 9.85
N ASP A 109 12.96 -0.74 9.77
CA ASP A 109 13.89 -1.44 10.66
C ASP A 109 13.95 -0.84 12.08
N SER A 110 13.31 0.31 12.33
CA SER A 110 13.30 0.96 13.64
C SER A 110 11.91 1.21 14.21
N LEU A 111 10.85 0.86 13.47
CA LEU A 111 9.48 1.03 13.95
C LEU A 111 9.24 0.13 15.15
N THR A 112 8.88 0.75 16.27
CA THR A 112 8.39 0.07 17.48
C THR A 112 7.11 0.77 17.91
N TRP A 113 6.39 0.23 18.91
CA TRP A 113 5.22 0.93 19.44
C TRP A 113 5.57 2.27 20.06
N GLU A 114 6.69 2.34 20.79
CA GLU A 114 7.14 3.57 21.45
C GLU A 114 7.50 4.67 20.43
N HIS A 115 7.90 4.28 19.22
CA HIS A 115 8.24 5.17 18.11
C HIS A 115 7.24 5.06 16.95
N ALA A 116 5.99 4.69 17.24
CA ALA A 116 4.97 4.53 16.21
C ALA A 116 4.67 5.88 15.52
N PRO A 117 4.50 5.90 14.17
CA PRO A 117 4.12 7.09 13.44
C PRO A 117 2.83 7.70 13.98
N SER A 118 2.80 9.03 14.11
CA SER A 118 1.61 9.75 14.53
C SER A 118 0.49 9.65 13.49
N LEU A 119 -0.74 9.46 13.97
CA LEU A 119 -1.94 9.49 13.13
C LEU A 119 -2.44 10.92 12.97
N THR A 120 -3.07 11.21 11.83
CA THR A 120 -3.61 12.55 11.54
C THR A 120 -5.03 12.47 11.01
N GLY A 121 -5.90 13.35 11.51
CA GLY A 121 -7.29 13.48 11.06
C GLY A 121 -8.21 12.33 11.47
N GLU A 122 -9.39 12.33 10.87
CA GLU A 122 -10.40 11.28 11.00
C GLU A 122 -10.05 10.05 10.14
N PRO A 123 -10.66 8.88 10.39
CA PRO A 123 -10.51 7.72 9.52
C PRO A 123 -10.83 8.06 8.06
N LEU A 124 -9.96 7.63 7.15
CA LEU A 124 -10.17 7.69 5.70
C LEU A 124 -11.20 6.68 5.22
N GLY A 125 -11.34 5.58 5.95
CA GLY A 125 -12.27 4.52 5.65
C GLY A 125 -12.37 3.53 6.80
N ASP A 126 -13.47 2.82 6.81
CA ASP A 126 -13.76 1.75 7.73
C ASP A 126 -14.28 0.58 6.89
N VAL A 127 -13.82 -0.62 7.19
CA VAL A 127 -14.30 -1.83 6.53
C VAL A 127 -14.90 -2.73 7.58
N ASP A 128 -16.09 -3.24 7.29
CA ASP A 128 -16.77 -4.20 8.13
C ASP A 128 -15.99 -5.55 8.15
N GLY A 129 -16.68 -6.67 8.31
CA GLY A 129 -16.07 -7.99 8.28
C GLY A 129 -15.17 -8.22 7.05
N VAL A 130 -13.95 -8.68 7.31
CA VAL A 130 -12.94 -9.06 6.32
C VAL A 130 -12.91 -10.58 6.21
N PRO A 131 -13.28 -11.18 5.05
CA PRO A 131 -13.16 -12.62 4.85
C PRO A 131 -11.70 -13.08 4.84
N HIS A 132 -11.46 -14.33 5.26
CA HIS A 132 -10.15 -14.97 5.10
C HIS A 132 -9.76 -15.08 3.62
N HIS A 133 -8.47 -14.98 3.32
CA HIS A 133 -7.90 -15.13 1.97
C HIS A 133 -8.55 -14.22 0.93
N SER A 134 -8.76 -12.96 1.29
CA SER A 134 -9.47 -11.99 0.45
C SER A 134 -8.71 -10.69 0.30
N TRP A 135 -9.07 -9.93 -0.74
CA TRP A 135 -8.56 -8.58 -0.94
C TRP A 135 -9.43 -7.58 -0.20
N VAL A 136 -8.79 -6.70 0.56
CA VAL A 136 -9.39 -5.54 1.22
C VAL A 136 -8.93 -4.29 0.51
N GLU A 137 -9.87 -3.40 0.21
CA GLU A 137 -9.63 -2.17 -0.54
C GLU A 137 -10.21 -0.96 0.19
N TYR A 138 -9.42 0.09 0.31
CA TYR A 138 -9.85 1.39 0.81
C TYR A 138 -9.75 2.42 -0.31
N ASP A 139 -10.81 3.20 -0.49
CA ASP A 139 -10.76 4.37 -1.37
C ASP A 139 -10.00 5.50 -0.65
N VAL A 140 -8.82 5.84 -1.19
CA VAL A 140 -7.95 6.89 -0.66
C VAL A 140 -7.80 8.04 -1.66
N THR A 141 -8.73 8.15 -2.62
CA THR A 141 -8.67 9.14 -3.71
C THR A 141 -8.54 10.57 -3.19
N ALA A 142 -9.29 10.93 -2.14
CA ALA A 142 -9.21 12.27 -1.55
C ALA A 142 -7.87 12.54 -0.85
N ALA A 143 -7.16 11.48 -0.45
CA ALA A 143 -5.92 11.58 0.30
C ALA A 143 -4.69 11.58 -0.64
N VAL A 144 -4.77 10.89 -1.78
CA VAL A 144 -3.67 10.69 -2.73
C VAL A 144 -4.01 11.38 -4.05
N THR A 145 -3.64 12.65 -4.17
CA THR A 145 -4.01 13.49 -5.31
C THR A 145 -2.82 13.88 -6.20
N ALA A 146 -1.59 13.65 -5.74
CA ALA A 146 -0.36 14.07 -6.42
C ALA A 146 0.83 13.13 -6.10
N SER A 147 1.99 13.41 -6.70
CA SER A 147 3.26 12.79 -6.32
C SER A 147 3.66 13.10 -4.88
N GLY A 148 4.38 12.19 -4.23
CA GLY A 148 4.93 12.37 -2.89
C GLY A 148 4.85 11.12 -2.01
N ALA A 149 5.30 11.28 -0.77
CA ALA A 149 5.26 10.24 0.24
C ALA A 149 3.88 10.18 0.93
N TYR A 150 3.36 8.97 1.12
CA TYR A 150 2.08 8.72 1.76
C TYR A 150 2.21 7.68 2.87
N GLY A 151 1.82 8.06 4.09
CA GLY A 151 1.78 7.19 5.25
C GLY A 151 0.33 6.83 5.60
N PHE A 152 0.12 5.56 5.94
CA PHE A 152 -1.17 5.04 6.39
C PHE A 152 -1.00 4.17 7.64
N ALA A 153 -2.04 4.10 8.44
CA ALA A 153 -2.13 3.14 9.54
C ALA A 153 -3.49 2.42 9.56
N LEU A 154 -3.47 1.15 9.94
CA LEU A 154 -4.66 0.35 10.18
C LEU A 154 -4.79 0.11 11.68
N VAL A 155 -5.88 0.59 12.25
CA VAL A 155 -6.19 0.47 13.69
C VAL A 155 -7.55 -0.18 13.82
N THR A 156 -7.63 -1.27 14.57
CA THR A 156 -8.89 -1.98 14.79
C THR A 156 -9.36 -1.86 16.23
N GLU A 157 -10.67 -1.83 16.42
CA GLU A 157 -11.33 -1.96 17.73
C GLU A 157 -11.65 -3.44 18.05
N SER A 158 -11.54 -4.33 17.06
CA SER A 158 -11.81 -5.76 17.16
C SER A 158 -10.70 -6.53 17.88
N ARG A 159 -11.10 -7.43 18.78
CA ARG A 159 -10.22 -8.43 19.40
C ARG A 159 -10.05 -9.70 18.55
N ASN A 160 -10.85 -9.85 17.50
CA ASN A 160 -10.62 -10.79 16.42
C ASN A 160 -9.88 -10.00 15.34
N GLY A 161 -8.55 -9.98 15.40
CA GLY A 161 -7.73 -9.17 14.51
C GLY A 161 -7.74 -9.65 13.05
N VAL A 162 -6.94 -8.99 12.23
CA VAL A 162 -6.69 -9.35 10.83
C VAL A 162 -5.19 -9.46 10.60
N ASP A 163 -4.78 -10.51 9.87
CA ASP A 163 -3.40 -10.71 9.43
C ASP A 163 -3.32 -10.45 7.92
N PHE A 164 -2.70 -9.34 7.52
CA PHE A 164 -2.39 -9.04 6.12
C PHE A 164 -1.01 -9.57 5.72
N ALA A 165 -0.82 -9.87 4.44
CA ALA A 165 0.51 -10.13 3.90
C ALA A 165 1.35 -8.83 3.91
N SER A 166 2.60 -8.92 4.37
CA SER A 166 3.58 -7.82 4.27
C SER A 166 4.29 -7.82 2.92
N LYS A 167 5.14 -6.82 2.65
CA LYS A 167 6.00 -6.83 1.47
C LYS A 167 7.10 -7.89 1.48
N GLU A 168 7.47 -8.41 2.65
CA GLU A 168 8.39 -9.54 2.85
C GLU A 168 7.71 -10.90 2.66
N HIS A 169 6.39 -10.92 2.45
CA HIS A 169 5.66 -12.17 2.23
C HIS A 169 6.18 -12.90 0.98
N THR A 170 6.24 -14.23 1.04
CA THR A 170 6.85 -15.05 -0.03
C THR A 170 6.05 -15.04 -1.34
N ARG A 171 4.76 -14.72 -1.26
CA ARG A 171 3.91 -14.41 -2.41
C ARG A 171 3.87 -12.90 -2.61
N GLY A 172 4.81 -12.37 -3.39
CA GLY A 172 4.98 -10.93 -3.59
C GLY A 172 3.78 -10.24 -4.26
N GLU A 173 2.89 -11.00 -4.89
CA GLU A 173 1.61 -10.53 -5.42
C GLU A 173 0.57 -10.22 -4.34
N TRP A 174 0.77 -10.68 -3.10
CA TRP A 174 -0.09 -10.38 -1.95
C TRP A 174 0.35 -9.15 -1.16
N ALA A 175 1.57 -8.65 -1.43
CA ALA A 175 2.13 -7.50 -0.74
C ALA A 175 1.25 -6.24 -0.92
N PRO A 176 1.26 -5.30 0.05
CA PRO A 176 0.45 -4.09 -0.03
C PRO A 176 0.72 -3.29 -1.31
N ARG A 177 -0.34 -2.72 -1.90
CA ARG A 177 -0.27 -1.89 -3.11
C ARG A 177 -1.13 -0.65 -2.97
N LEU A 178 -0.61 0.48 -3.46
CA LEU A 178 -1.38 1.68 -3.74
C LEU A 178 -1.63 1.75 -5.26
N LEU A 179 -2.88 1.55 -5.65
CA LEU A 179 -3.31 1.52 -7.05
C LEU A 179 -3.87 2.89 -7.44
N LEU A 180 -3.28 3.54 -8.44
CA LEU A 180 -3.74 4.80 -8.99
C LEU A 180 -4.33 4.57 -10.38
N THR A 181 -5.46 5.19 -10.64
CA THR A 181 -6.01 5.40 -11.98
C THR A 181 -5.78 6.85 -12.35
N LEU A 182 -5.11 7.10 -13.46
CA LEU A 182 -4.82 8.45 -13.95
C LEU A 182 -5.73 8.78 -15.13
N GLU A 183 -5.95 10.08 -15.36
CA GLU A 183 -6.69 10.54 -16.53
C GLU A 183 -6.00 10.10 -17.83
N ASP A 184 -6.81 9.76 -18.83
CA ASP A 184 -6.33 9.42 -20.17
C ASP A 184 -5.82 10.70 -20.86
N SER A 185 -4.52 10.74 -21.16
CA SER A 185 -3.89 11.87 -21.84
C SER A 185 -4.17 11.92 -23.35
N SER A 186 -4.88 10.93 -23.92
CA SER A 186 -5.20 10.85 -25.35
C SER A 186 -6.43 11.67 -25.79
N ARG A 187 -7.16 12.31 -24.86
CA ARG A 187 -8.21 13.28 -25.17
C ARG A 187 -7.67 14.71 -25.14
N LYS A 188 -7.03 15.14 -26.23
CA LYS A 188 -6.86 16.56 -26.56
C LYS A 188 -7.26 16.80 -28.01
#